data_AF-A0A3D0IHG4-F1
#
_entry.id   AF-A0A3D0IHG4-F1
#
_cell.length_a   1.000
_cell.length_b   1.000
_cell.length_c   1.000
_cell.angle_alpha   90.00
_cell.angle_beta   90.00
_cell.angle_gamma   90.00
#
_symmetry.space_group_name_H-M   'P 1'
#
loop_
_entity.id
_entity.type
_entity.pdbx_description
1 polymer ?
#
loop_
_entity_poly.entity_id
_entity_poly.type
_entity_poly.pdbx_seq_one_letter_code
_entity_poly.pdbx_strand_id
1 'polypeptide(L)'
;MIRNNGYVSSSELKSVASEVRQAEKVAETSRSVTDLKSDILKLKIMVQAMMEIMIERGIDPNLINSKMEEIVAKPETFAPSEKESAPCPECGRMVKDNGTVPLTGTCLYCGKVIRFAPKIDI
;
A
#
# COMPACT_ATOMS: atom_id res chain seq x y z
N MET A 1 -24.07 11.14 56.00
CA MET A 1 -24.01 11.52 54.58
C MET A 1 -22.89 10.72 53.93
N ILE A 2 -23.23 9.58 53.34
CA ILE A 2 -22.25 8.66 52.72
C ILE A 2 -22.04 9.12 51.28
N ARG A 3 -20.80 9.50 50.94
CA ARG A 3 -20.39 9.79 49.57
C ARG A 3 -20.34 8.48 48.79
N ASN A 4 -21.25 8.30 47.83
CA ASN A 4 -21.17 7.22 46.85
C ASN A 4 -20.00 7.51 45.90
N ASN A 5 -18.84 6.93 46.19
CA ASN A 5 -17.75 6.81 45.24
C ASN A 5 -18.06 5.63 44.34
N GLY A 6 -18.69 5.91 43.20
CA GLY A 6 -18.91 4.92 42.14
C GLY A 6 -17.56 4.44 41.61
N TYR A 7 -17.21 3.20 41.94
CA TYR A 7 -16.13 2.49 41.27
C TYR A 7 -16.57 2.25 39.83
N VAL A 8 -16.12 3.10 38.92
CA VAL A 8 -16.19 2.82 37.48
C VAL A 8 -15.38 1.55 37.25
N SER A 9 -16.02 0.52 36.70
CA SER A 9 -15.40 -0.78 36.53
C SER A 9 -14.28 -0.69 35.49
N SER A 10 -13.11 -1.27 35.79
CA SER A 10 -11.97 -1.31 34.86
C SER A 10 -12.30 -1.96 33.51
N SER A 11 -13.38 -2.75 33.42
CA SER A 11 -13.89 -3.33 32.18
C SER A 11 -14.56 -2.28 31.27
N GLU A 12 -15.28 -1.31 31.85
CA GLU A 12 -15.97 -0.23 31.12
C GLU A 12 -14.96 0.78 30.57
N LEU A 13 -13.89 1.09 31.32
CA LEU A 13 -12.81 1.94 30.84
C LEU A 13 -12.04 1.30 29.66
N LYS A 14 -11.91 -0.03 29.65
CA LYS A 14 -11.28 -0.77 28.54
C LYS A 14 -12.17 -0.86 27.30
N SER A 15 -13.49 -0.99 27.45
CA SER A 15 -14.41 -0.99 26.30
C SER A 15 -14.49 0.39 25.65
N VAL A 16 -14.60 1.45 26.44
CA VAL A 16 -14.58 2.84 25.94
C VAL A 16 -13.25 3.16 25.24
N ALA A 17 -12.12 2.74 25.80
CA ALA A 17 -10.81 2.92 25.15
C ALA A 17 -10.69 2.12 23.83
N SER A 18 -11.33 0.96 23.73
CA SER A 18 -11.36 0.16 22.50
C SER A 18 -12.26 0.80 21.43
N GLU A 19 -13.42 1.30 21.82
CA GLU A 19 -14.37 1.99 20.93
C GLU A 19 -13.80 3.30 20.39
N VAL A 20 -13.12 4.09 21.23
CA VAL A 20 -12.42 5.32 20.81
C VAL A 20 -11.33 5.02 19.79
N ARG A 21 -10.50 3.99 20.02
CA ARG A 21 -9.46 3.56 19.06
C ARG A 21 -10.05 3.06 17.75
N GLN A 22 -11.22 2.42 17.78
CA GLN A 22 -11.92 1.99 16.56
C GLN A 22 -12.49 3.19 15.80
N ALA A 23 -13.07 4.17 16.50
CA ALA A 23 -13.58 5.40 15.90
C ALA A 23 -12.45 6.23 15.25
N GLU A 24 -11.28 6.32 15.88
CA GLU A 24 -10.09 6.97 15.31
C GLU A 24 -9.63 6.28 14.02
N LYS A 25 -9.56 4.94 14.00
CA LYS A 25 -9.20 4.17 12.79
C LYS A 25 -10.20 4.37 11.66
N VAL A 26 -11.49 4.42 11.95
CA VAL A 26 -12.53 4.68 10.94
C VAL A 26 -12.42 6.09 10.40
N ALA A 27 -12.15 7.08 11.25
CA ALA A 27 -11.94 8.46 10.84
C ALA A 27 -10.68 8.62 9.96
N GLU A 28 -9.58 7.97 10.33
CA GLU A 28 -8.33 7.96 9.55
C GLU A 28 -8.51 7.28 8.18
N THR A 29 -9.21 6.15 8.16
CA THR A 29 -9.57 5.46 6.90
C THR A 29 -10.45 6.35 6.03
N SER A 30 -11.43 7.03 6.62
CA SER A 30 -12.34 7.93 5.89
C SER A 30 -11.62 9.13 5.29
N ARG A 31 -10.64 9.70 6.02
CA ARG A 31 -9.74 10.75 5.48
C ARG A 31 -8.92 10.23 4.32
N SER A 32 -8.27 9.07 4.49
CA SER A 32 -7.49 8.43 3.44
C SER A 32 -8.30 8.17 2.17
N VAL A 33 -9.55 7.70 2.32
CA VAL A 33 -10.47 7.52 1.18
C VAL A 33 -10.82 8.84 0.51
N THR A 34 -10.98 9.91 1.29
CA THR A 34 -11.29 11.25 0.76
C THR A 34 -10.08 11.82 0.00
N ASP A 35 -8.88 11.64 0.52
CA ASP A 35 -7.64 12.06 -0.12
C ASP A 35 -7.42 11.29 -1.44
N LEU A 36 -7.62 9.96 -1.42
CA LEU A 36 -7.57 9.13 -2.64
C LEU A 36 -8.59 9.57 -3.68
N LYS A 37 -9.81 9.95 -3.27
CA LYS A 37 -10.81 10.49 -4.21
C LYS A 37 -10.37 11.82 -4.82
N SER A 38 -9.75 12.69 -4.03
CA SER A 38 -9.18 13.95 -4.51
C SER A 38 -8.07 13.72 -5.53
N ASP A 39 -7.17 12.78 -5.25
CA ASP A 39 -6.06 12.46 -6.15
C ASP A 39 -6.55 11.79 -7.44
N ILE A 40 -7.56 10.91 -7.37
CA ILE A 40 -8.22 10.37 -8.57
C ILE A 40 -8.83 11.49 -9.41
N LEU A 41 -9.47 12.48 -8.79
CA LEU A 41 -10.05 13.62 -9.52
C LEU A 41 -8.96 14.45 -10.21
N LYS A 42 -7.85 14.75 -9.51
CA LYS A 42 -6.71 15.45 -10.11
C LYS A 42 -6.13 14.68 -11.29
N LEU A 43 -5.92 13.37 -11.14
CA LEU A 43 -5.41 12.52 -12.22
C LEU A 43 -6.35 12.53 -13.44
N LYS A 44 -7.67 12.48 -13.24
CA LYS A 44 -8.64 12.59 -14.33
C LYS A 44 -8.54 13.91 -15.08
N ILE A 45 -8.41 15.02 -14.35
CA ILE A 45 -8.24 16.36 -14.95
C ILE A 45 -6.93 16.44 -15.72
N MET A 46 -5.83 15.92 -15.17
CA MET A 46 -4.53 15.90 -15.85
C MET A 46 -4.57 15.07 -17.13
N VAL A 47 -5.15 13.87 -17.09
CA VAL A 47 -5.28 13.01 -18.28
C VAL A 47 -6.13 13.71 -19.36
N GLN A 48 -7.25 14.33 -18.97
CA GLN A 48 -8.09 15.09 -19.90
C GLN A 48 -7.32 16.23 -20.56
N ALA A 49 -6.61 17.05 -19.77
CA ALA A 49 -5.79 18.14 -20.29
C ALA A 49 -4.66 17.63 -21.22
N MET A 50 -4.04 16.50 -20.89
CA MET A 50 -3.04 15.88 -21.76
C MET A 50 -3.64 15.44 -23.09
N MET A 51 -4.84 14.83 -23.10
CA MET A 51 -5.50 14.47 -24.36
C MET A 51 -5.83 15.69 -25.21
N GLU A 52 -6.34 16.76 -24.61
CA GLU A 52 -6.66 18.01 -25.32
C GLU A 52 -5.41 18.60 -25.98
N ILE A 53 -4.30 18.70 -25.24
CA ILE A 53 -3.00 19.16 -25.78
C ILE A 53 -2.52 18.23 -26.92
N MET A 54 -2.67 16.92 -26.79
CA MET A 54 -2.25 15.97 -27.81
C MET A 54 -3.06 16.15 -29.11
N ILE A 55 -4.37 16.38 -29.00
CA ILE A 55 -5.25 16.69 -30.13
C ILE A 55 -4.83 18.01 -30.80
N GLU A 56 -4.57 19.06 -30.01
CA GLU A 56 -4.09 20.35 -30.53
C GLU A 56 -2.75 20.21 -31.27
N ARG A 57 -1.91 19.26 -30.87
CA ARG A 57 -0.63 18.93 -31.52
C ARG A 57 -0.79 18.01 -32.73
N GLY A 58 -2.02 17.66 -33.11
CA GLY A 58 -2.33 16.84 -34.29
C GLY A 58 -2.11 15.35 -34.09
N ILE A 59 -2.06 14.86 -32.85
CA ILE A 59 -2.00 13.43 -32.56
C ILE A 59 -3.39 12.84 -32.73
N ASP A 60 -3.50 11.78 -33.54
CA ASP A 60 -4.75 11.04 -33.74
C ASP A 60 -5.20 10.39 -32.42
N PRO A 61 -6.40 10.71 -31.89
CA PRO A 61 -6.96 10.06 -30.70
C PRO A 61 -7.03 8.54 -30.80
N ASN A 62 -7.21 7.99 -32.00
CA ASN A 62 -7.32 6.56 -32.20
C ASN A 62 -6.01 5.83 -31.89
N LEU A 63 -4.86 6.49 -32.09
CA LEU A 63 -3.55 5.95 -31.73
C LEU A 63 -3.41 5.78 -30.21
N ILE A 64 -3.96 6.73 -29.43
CA ILE A 64 -3.94 6.68 -27.97
C ILE A 64 -4.79 5.51 -27.47
N ASN A 65 -6.01 5.37 -28.01
CA ASN A 65 -6.92 4.27 -27.65
C ASN A 65 -6.30 2.90 -27.96
N SER A 66 -5.71 2.74 -29.15
CA SER A 66 -5.01 1.51 -29.53
C SER A 66 -3.83 1.21 -28.60
N LYS A 67 -3.06 2.24 -28.19
CA LYS A 67 -1.95 2.05 -27.25
C LYS A 67 -2.42 1.68 -25.85
N MET A 68 -3.55 2.22 -25.39
CA MET A 68 -4.18 1.82 -24.13
C MET A 68 -4.58 0.36 -24.14
N GLU A 69 -5.22 -0.11 -25.21
CA GLU A 69 -5.59 -1.52 -25.38
C GLU A 69 -4.36 -2.44 -25.38
N GLU A 70 -3.28 -2.04 -26.05
CA GLU A 70 -2.01 -2.78 -26.05
C GLU A 70 -1.42 -2.89 -24.63
N ILE A 71 -1.49 -1.82 -23.83
CA ILE A 71 -0.98 -1.81 -22.45
C ILE A 71 -1.85 -2.68 -21.54
N VAL A 72 -3.18 -2.60 -21.67
CA VAL A 72 -4.12 -3.42 -20.89
C VAL A 72 -3.98 -4.91 -21.23
N ALA A 73 -3.67 -5.23 -22.48
CA ALA A 73 -3.46 -6.60 -22.95
C ALA A 73 -2.10 -7.20 -22.52
N LYS A 74 -1.15 -6.40 -22.01
CA LYS A 74 0.14 -6.91 -21.53
C LYS A 74 -0.01 -7.49 -20.11
N PRO A 75 0.27 -8.78 -19.90
CA PRO A 75 -0.02 -9.44 -18.64
C PRO A 75 0.86 -9.08 -17.42
N GLU A 76 1.80 -8.12 -17.49
CA GLU A 76 2.87 -8.07 -16.46
C GLU A 76 3.25 -6.71 -15.86
N THR A 77 2.68 -5.57 -16.24
CA THR A 77 3.17 -4.28 -15.69
C THR A 77 2.72 -3.95 -14.26
N PHE A 78 1.84 -4.74 -13.64
CA PHE A 78 1.30 -4.48 -12.29
C PHE A 78 1.43 -5.65 -11.31
N ALA A 79 2.10 -6.74 -11.69
CA ALA A 79 2.37 -7.82 -10.74
C ALA A 79 3.42 -7.31 -9.73
N PRO A 80 3.11 -7.24 -8.42
CA PRO A 80 4.15 -7.00 -7.43
C PRO A 80 5.17 -8.12 -7.57
N SER A 81 6.46 -7.78 -7.71
CA SER A 81 7.51 -8.78 -7.80
C SER A 81 7.35 -9.80 -6.69
N GLU A 82 7.37 -11.09 -7.04
CA GLU A 82 7.26 -12.16 -6.06
C GLU A 82 8.37 -11.96 -5.03
N LYS A 83 7.99 -11.56 -3.80
CA LYS A 83 8.95 -11.29 -2.74
C LYS A 83 9.75 -12.56 -2.49
N GLU A 84 11.05 -12.49 -2.78
CA GLU A 84 11.93 -13.64 -2.63
C GLU A 84 11.95 -14.13 -1.19
N SER A 85 12.08 -15.45 -1.04
CA SER A 85 12.22 -16.09 0.26
C SER A 85 13.45 -16.98 0.29
N ALA A 86 14.27 -16.82 1.31
CA ALA A 86 15.52 -17.56 1.49
C ALA A 86 15.67 -17.97 2.97
N PRO A 87 16.28 -19.13 3.25
CA PRO A 87 16.55 -19.54 4.62
C PRO A 87 17.62 -18.65 5.27
N CYS A 88 17.42 -18.33 6.55
CA CYS A 88 18.40 -17.61 7.33
C CYS A 88 19.67 -18.45 7.54
N PRO A 89 20.88 -17.92 7.27
CA PRO A 89 22.12 -18.66 7.43
C PRO A 89 22.46 -18.98 8.88
N GLU A 90 21.79 -18.36 9.87
CA GLU A 90 22.04 -18.64 11.30
C GLU A 90 20.98 -19.52 11.95
N CYS A 91 19.70 -19.27 11.69
CA CYS A 91 18.62 -20.01 12.36
C CYS A 91 17.83 -20.94 11.43
N GLY A 92 18.16 -20.97 10.13
CA GLY A 92 17.50 -21.80 9.12
C GLY A 92 16.07 -21.40 8.76
N ARG A 93 15.50 -20.37 9.42
CA ARG A 93 14.11 -19.95 9.20
C ARG A 93 13.97 -19.12 7.93
N MET A 94 12.83 -19.25 7.26
CA MET A 94 12.52 -18.50 6.04
C MET A 94 12.43 -17.00 6.32
N VAL A 95 13.13 -16.22 5.51
CA VAL A 95 13.11 -14.76 5.53
C VAL A 95 12.58 -14.29 4.19
N LYS A 96 11.69 -13.29 4.22
CA LYS A 96 11.14 -12.63 3.03
C LYS A 96 11.83 -11.29 2.83
N ASP A 97 11.91 -10.84 1.58
CA ASP A 97 12.33 -9.47 1.27
C ASP A 97 11.36 -8.47 1.93
N ASN A 98 11.91 -7.52 2.66
CA ASN A 98 11.17 -6.51 3.41
C ASN A 98 10.68 -5.36 2.50
N GLY A 99 11.19 -5.25 1.27
CA GLY A 99 10.81 -4.27 0.27
C GLY A 99 11.24 -2.82 0.56
N THR A 100 11.81 -2.56 1.75
CA THR A 100 12.32 -1.24 2.16
C THR A 100 13.76 -0.99 1.69
N VAL A 101 14.57 -2.05 1.60
CA VAL A 101 15.91 -2.01 1.02
C VAL A 101 16.00 -3.15 0.01
N PRO A 102 16.19 -2.85 -1.29
CA PRO A 102 16.10 -3.86 -2.34
C PRO A 102 17.09 -4.99 -2.11
N LEU A 103 16.65 -6.22 -2.36
CA LEU A 103 17.45 -7.44 -2.22
C LEU A 103 17.93 -7.69 -0.79
N THR A 104 17.21 -7.19 0.22
CA THR A 104 17.54 -7.48 1.62
C THR A 104 16.32 -7.80 2.48
N GLY A 105 16.48 -8.77 3.36
CA GLY A 105 15.47 -9.16 4.34
C GLY A 105 16.09 -9.30 5.71
N THR A 106 15.33 -8.95 6.74
CA THR A 106 15.76 -9.11 8.13
C THR A 106 15.05 -10.32 8.72
N CYS A 107 15.82 -11.26 9.26
CA CYS A 107 15.23 -12.39 9.97
C CYS A 107 14.51 -11.91 11.24
N LEU A 108 13.21 -12.16 11.33
CA LEU A 108 12.39 -11.78 12.50
C LEU A 108 12.78 -12.52 13.79
N TYR A 109 13.59 -13.57 13.69
CA TYR A 109 13.92 -14.44 14.83
C TYR A 109 15.30 -14.14 15.41
N CYS A 110 16.34 -14.03 14.58
CA CYS A 110 17.70 -13.74 15.05
C CYS A 110 18.16 -12.30 14.74
N GLY A 111 17.34 -11.50 14.04
CA GLY A 111 17.68 -10.12 13.69
C GLY A 111 18.72 -9.98 12.57
N LYS A 112 19.25 -11.09 12.03
CA LYS A 112 20.28 -11.04 10.97
C LYS A 112 19.71 -10.55 9.65
N VAL A 113 20.47 -9.66 9.00
CA VAL A 113 20.17 -9.16 7.65
C VAL A 113 20.73 -10.15 6.62
N ILE A 114 19.90 -10.52 5.65
CA ILE A 114 20.18 -11.46 4.57
C ILE A 114 20.10 -10.69 3.26
N ARG A 115 21.02 -10.99 2.34
CA ARG A 115 21.01 -10.46 0.98
C ARG A 115 20.43 -11.50 0.03
N PHE A 116 19.50 -11.07 -0.82
CA PHE A 116 18.92 -11.85 -1.90
C PHE A 116 19.72 -11.62 -3.19
N ALA A 117 19.76 -12.62 -4.06
CA ALA A 117 20.44 -12.49 -5.35
C ALA A 117 19.48 -11.81 -6.34
N PRO A 118 19.95 -10.89 -7.20
CA PRO A 118 19.10 -10.36 -8.26
C PRO A 118 18.75 -11.49 -9.24
N LYS A 119 17.44 -11.75 -9.43
CA LYS A 119 16.99 -12.53 -10.58
C LYS A 119 17.19 -11.71 -11.85
N ILE A 120 18.01 -12.23 -12.75
CA ILE A 120 18.01 -11.82 -14.14
C ILE A 120 17.09 -12.82 -14.83
N ASP A 121 15.84 -12.44 -15.03
CA ASP A 121 14.94 -13.21 -15.89
C ASP A 121 15.45 -13.03 -17.33
N ILE A 122 15.98 -14.10 -17.93
CA ILE A 122 16.44 -14.18 -19.33
C ILE A 122 15.37 -14.91 -20.14
#